data_AF-A0A6A7RXI2-F1
#
_entry.id   AF-A0A6A7RXI2-F1
#
_cell.length_a   1.000
_cell.length_b   1.000
_cell.length_c   1.000
_cell.angle_alpha   90.00
_cell.angle_beta   90.00
_cell.angle_gamma   90.00
#
_symmetry.space_group_name_H-M   'P 1'
#
loop_
_entity.id
_entity.type
_entity.pdbx_description
1 polymer ?
#
loop_
_entity_poly.entity_id
_entity_poly.type
_entity_poly.pdbx_seq_one_letter_code
_entity_poly.pdbx_strand_id
1 'polypeptide(L)' 'DGHLGDLPALYVAADGTASTPVLAPRLKLSDVRNRSLMMHAGGDNHSDHPAPLGGGGARVACGVIGG' A
#
# COMPACT_ATOMS: atom_id res chain seq x y z
N ASP A 1 5.11 4.65 -16.02
CA ASP A 1 3.98 3.71 -15.93
C ASP A 1 4.22 2.85 -14.71
N GLY A 2 3.31 2.88 -13.73
CA GLY A 2 3.42 2.13 -12.47
C GLY A 2 2.21 1.24 -12.27
N HIS A 3 2.25 0.30 -11.33
CA HIS A 3 1.15 -0.63 -11.12
C HIS A 3 -0.14 0.14 -10.77
N LEU A 4 -1.29 -0.42 -11.16
CA LEU A 4 -2.58 0.20 -10.89
C LEU A 4 -2.88 0.26 -9.38
N GLY A 5 -2.38 -0.73 -8.63
CA GLY A 5 -2.57 -0.86 -7.18
C GLY A 5 -1.54 -0.12 -6.33
N ASP A 6 -0.61 0.65 -6.92
CA ASP A 6 0.32 1.46 -6.14
C ASP A 6 -0.47 2.60 -5.47
N LEU A 7 -0.44 2.60 -4.13
CA LEU A 7 -1.13 3.58 -3.28
C LEU A 7 -0.11 4.54 -2.66
N PRO A 8 -0.52 5.72 -2.18
CA PRO A 8 0.32 6.49 -1.26
C PRO A 8 0.67 5.68 -0.01
N ALA A 9 1.88 5.87 0.51
CA ALA A 9 2.34 5.16 1.71
C ALA A 9 1.44 5.41 2.93
N LEU A 10 1.27 4.38 3.76
CA LEU A 10 0.52 4.47 5.02
C LEU A 10 1.40 5.08 6.11
N TYR A 11 0.94 6.15 6.74
CA TYR A 11 1.61 6.74 7.91
C TYR A 11 1.12 6.07 9.20
N VAL A 12 2.07 5.62 10.02
CA VAL A 12 1.84 5.06 11.36
C VAL A 12 2.45 6.04 12.38
N ALA A 13 1.63 6.50 13.33
CA ALA A 13 2.06 7.38 14.40
C ALA A 13 2.92 6.63 15.44
N ALA A 14 3.61 7.39 16.30
CA ALA A 14 4.53 6.82 17.31
C ALA A 14 3.84 5.89 18.33
N ASP A 15 2.51 6.02 18.51
CA ASP A 15 1.69 5.15 19.35
C ASP A 15 1.24 3.86 18.63
N GLY A 16 1.64 3.67 17.37
CA GLY A 16 1.29 2.52 16.55
C GLY A 16 -0.03 2.65 15.79
N THR A 17 -0.74 3.78 15.88
CA THR A 17 -2.01 3.99 15.18
C THR A 17 -1.81 4.50 13.75
N ALA A 18 -2.72 4.13 12.84
CA ALA A 18 -2.73 4.61 11.46
C ALA A 18 -4.15 5.06 11.07
N SER A 19 -4.41 6.37 11.16
CA SER A 19 -5.74 6.96 10.92
C SER A 19 -5.78 7.99 9.80
N THR A 20 -4.64 8.32 9.19
CA THR A 20 -4.56 9.29 8.10
C THR A 20 -5.12 8.67 6.81
N PRO A 21 -6.17 9.24 6.20
CA PRO A 21 -6.70 8.73 4.94
C PRO A 21 -5.75 9.05 3.77
N VAL A 22 -5.74 8.16 2.78
CA VAL A 22 -5.02 8.36 1.51
C VAL A 22 -5.98 8.24 0.33
N LEU A 23 -5.69 8.94 -0.76
CA LEU A 23 -6.50 8.94 -1.98
C LEU A 23 -5.74 8.25 -3.12
N ALA A 24 -6.40 7.29 -3.78
CA ALA A 24 -5.89 6.64 -4.99
C ALA A 24 -6.77 7.01 -6.20
N PRO A 25 -6.47 8.10 -6.92
CA PRO A 25 -7.36 8.65 -7.96
C PRO A 25 -7.47 7.76 -9.21
N ARG A 26 -6.58 6.77 -9.36
CA ARG A 26 -6.57 5.82 -10.48
C ARG A 26 -7.50 4.61 -10.26
N LEU A 27 -7.99 4.40 -9.03
CA LEU A 27 -8.75 3.21 -8.65
C LEU A 27 -10.24 3.49 -8.52
N LYS A 28 -11.04 2.51 -8.92
CA LYS A 28 -12.46 2.37 -8.58
C LYS A 28 -12.62 1.21 -7.59
N LEU A 29 -13.70 1.22 -6.80
CA LEU A 29 -14.01 0.14 -5.86
C LEU A 29 -14.16 -1.24 -6.54
N SER A 30 -14.57 -1.27 -7.81
CA SER A 30 -14.64 -2.50 -8.60
C SER A 30 -13.27 -3.15 -8.82
N ASP A 31 -12.20 -2.36 -8.88
CA ASP A 31 -10.86 -2.81 -9.24
C ASP A 31 -10.19 -3.58 -8.09
N VAL A 32 -10.66 -3.36 -6.87
CA VAL A 32 -10.10 -3.91 -5.63
C VAL A 32 -10.94 -5.04 -5.03
N ARG A 33 -12.13 -5.34 -5.56
CA ARG A 33 -12.96 -6.45 -5.09
C ARG A 33 -12.22 -7.78 -5.27
N ASN A 34 -12.23 -8.63 -4.24
CA ASN A 34 -11.53 -9.93 -4.20
C ASN A 34 -10.00 -9.79 -4.42
N ARG A 35 -9.44 -8.65 -4.05
CA ARG A 35 -7.99 -8.41 -3.97
C ARG A 35 -7.57 -8.28 -2.51
N SER A 36 -6.28 -8.27 -2.26
CA SER A 36 -5.71 -8.04 -0.93
C SER A 36 -5.16 -6.62 -0.80
N LEU A 37 -5.36 -5.99 0.35
CA LEU A 37 -4.58 -4.84 0.80
C LEU A 37 -3.38 -5.35 1.61
N MET A 38 -2.19 -4.88 1.28
CA MET A 38 -0.93 -5.34 1.88
C MET A 38 -0.24 -4.19 2.62
N MET A 39 0.32 -4.46 3.78
CA MET A 39 1.25 -3.58 4.48
C MET A 39 2.64 -4.21 4.52
N HIS A 40 3.65 -3.40 4.22
CA HIS A 40 5.04 -3.79 4.20
C HIS A 40 5.80 -3.25 5.42
N ALA A 41 6.95 -3.84 5.75
CA ALA A 41 7.79 -3.43 6.88
C ALA A 41 8.52 -2.10 6.63
N GLY A 42 8.88 -1.84 5.38
CA GLY A 42 9.56 -0.62 4.93
C GLY A 42 8.60 0.43 4.36
N GLY A 43 9.18 1.56 3.95
CA GLY A 43 8.47 2.62 3.23
C GLY A 43 8.28 2.31 1.74
N ASP A 44 7.88 3.34 0.98
CA ASP A 44 7.74 3.27 -0.47
C ASP A 44 8.23 4.58 -1.08
N ASN A 45 9.27 4.53 -1.92
CA ASN A 45 9.76 5.69 -2.67
C ASN A 45 9.13 5.81 -4.08
N HIS A 46 8.19 4.92 -4.41
CA HIS A 46 7.51 4.80 -5.70
C HIS A 46 8.45 4.54 -6.89
N SER A 47 9.59 3.90 -6.62
CA SER A 47 10.58 3.53 -7.63
C SER A 47 11.14 2.14 -7.35
N ASP A 48 11.55 1.42 -8.40
CA ASP A 48 12.31 0.18 -8.26
C ASP A 48 13.81 0.43 -8.00
N HIS A 49 14.25 1.69 -7.96
CA HIS A 49 15.62 2.07 -7.63
C HIS A 49 15.64 2.93 -6.35
N PRO A 50 16.55 2.65 -5.39
CA PRO A 50 17.60 1.63 -5.41
C PRO A 50 17.13 0.21 -5.09
N ALA A 51 15.90 0.02 -4.61
CA ALA A 51 15.35 -1.27 -4.23
C ALA A 51 14.02 -1.53 -4.96
N PRO A 52 13.72 -2.78 -5.37
CA PRO A 52 12.45 -3.11 -6.02
C PRO A 52 11.22 -2.74 -5.19
N LEU A 53 10.13 -2.41 -5.87
CA LEU A 53 8.81 -2.14 -5.31
C LEU A 53 8.84 -1.08 -4.19
N GLY A 54 9.58 0.00 -4.39
CA GLY A 54 9.62 1.10 -3.43
C GLY A 54 10.51 0.87 -2.22
N GLY A 55 11.09 -0.33 -2.06
CA GLY A 55 11.83 -0.71 -0.87
C GLY A 55 10.97 -1.18 0.31
N GLY A 56 9.70 -1.56 0.08
CA GLY A 56 8.81 -2.01 1.15
C GLY A 56 9.26 -3.30 1.86
N GLY A 57 9.93 -4.21 1.16
CA GLY A 57 10.45 -5.44 1.76
C GLY A 57 9.35 -6.40 2.26
N ALA A 58 9.54 -6.98 3.44
CA ALA A 58 8.67 -8.02 4.00
C ALA A 58 7.22 -7.54 4.20
N ARG A 59 6.27 -8.47 4.08
CA ARG A 59 4.84 -8.24 4.29
C ARG A 59 4.50 -8.45 5.78
N VAL A 60 3.91 -7.45 6.43
CA VAL A 60 3.65 -7.45 7.88
C VAL A 60 2.17 -7.54 8.24
N ALA A 61 1.28 -7.10 7.36
CA ALA A 61 -0.17 -7.27 7.51
C ALA A 61 -0.85 -7.42 6.14
N CYS A 62 -1.97 -8.12 6.10
CA CYS A 62 -2.75 -8.37 4.88
C CYS A 62 -4.23 -8.50 5.21
N GLY A 63 -5.11 -8.03 4.32
CA GLY A 63 -6.55 -8.24 4.41
C GLY A 63 -7.20 -8.38 3.03
N VAL A 64 -8.18 -9.27 2.91
CA VAL A 64 -8.95 -9.45 1.66
C VAL A 64 -10.10 -8.44 1.62
N ILE A 65 -10.26 -7.76 0.50
CA ILE A 65 -11.36 -6.82 0.25
C ILE A 65 -12.55 -7.57 -0.33
N GLY A 66 -13.65 -7.63 0.42
CA GLY A 66 -14.86 -8.34 0.01
C GLY A 66 -14.89 -9.83 0.38
N GLY A 67 -14.04 -10.24 1.34
CA GLY A 67 -14.29 -11.45 2.13
C GLY A 67 -15.47 -11.28 3.07
#